data_AF-A0A3M1SS61-F1
#
_entry.id   AF-A0A3M1SS61-F1
#
_cell.length_a   1.000
_cell.length_b   1.000
_cell.length_c   1.000
_cell.angle_alpha   90.00
_cell.angle_beta   90.00
_cell.angle_gamma   90.00
#
_symmetry.space_group_name_H-M   'P 1'
#
loop_
_entity.id
_entity.type
_entity.pdbx_description
1 polymer ?
#
loop_
_entity_poly.entity_id
_entity_poly.type
_entity_poly.pdbx_seq_one_letter_code
_entity_poly.pdbx_strand_id
1 'polypeptide(L)'
;TQVEGNTPDANTVSSPTPQSPAEPTPVFRTEQVYICDSDGNNLRPLTQNEGLIHFYIAWSPNSEAILALALTWREWELERLEAQKKAEIFIPSGRPRIIERNGRVRLLDDRKTKVLPVWSPDSSKVAAAFDTEVRIYDAFSDNPTQASIPLKNQLLLASEKYEAQLKEKISNDASSYSDNNSGVKPLPKEEELVSYNPIISLIWFDQRILYFQTGYVKEMIDTAQSVRSFLRWHRVILSAQG
;
A
#
# COMPACT_ATOMS: atom_id res chain seq x y z
N THR A 1 -69.16 47.23 -38.01
CA THR A 1 -68.61 47.24 -36.65
C THR A 1 -68.32 45.81 -36.27
N GLN A 2 -67.07 45.52 -35.90
CA GLN A 2 -66.55 44.19 -35.50
C GLN A 2 -67.29 43.61 -34.28
N VAL A 3 -67.32 42.27 -34.16
CA VAL A 3 -66.83 41.48 -32.99
C VAL A 3 -66.56 40.04 -33.51
N GLU A 4 -65.31 39.65 -33.81
CA GLU A 4 -64.39 38.86 -32.96
C GLU A 4 -64.97 37.60 -32.30
N GLY A 5 -64.64 36.44 -32.87
CA GLY A 5 -64.81 35.12 -32.27
C GLY A 5 -63.42 34.55 -31.94
N ASN A 6 -63.11 34.51 -30.65
CA ASN A 6 -61.83 34.11 -30.07
C ASN A 6 -61.70 32.57 -30.05
N THR A 7 -60.72 32.01 -30.76
CA THR A 7 -60.30 30.60 -30.61
C THR A 7 -59.30 30.48 -29.46
N PRO A 8 -59.39 29.48 -28.57
CA PRO A 8 -58.42 29.32 -27.50
C PRO A 8 -57.09 28.77 -28.05
N ASP A 9 -56.02 29.55 -27.88
CA ASP A 9 -54.65 29.12 -28.16
C ASP A 9 -54.26 27.95 -27.26
N ALA A 10 -53.98 26.81 -27.89
CA ALA A 10 -53.39 25.66 -27.23
C ALA A 10 -51.93 25.98 -26.88
N ASN A 11 -51.66 26.22 -25.59
CA ASN A 11 -50.31 26.28 -25.04
C ASN A 11 -49.61 24.93 -25.27
N THR A 12 -48.73 24.87 -26.25
CA THR A 12 -47.76 23.78 -26.45
C THR A 12 -46.69 23.87 -25.38
N VAL A 13 -46.89 23.16 -24.27
CA VAL A 13 -45.80 22.88 -23.31
C VAL A 13 -44.81 21.97 -24.02
N SER A 14 -43.63 22.50 -24.34
CA SER A 14 -42.52 21.68 -24.83
C SER A 14 -42.14 20.67 -23.76
N SER A 15 -42.27 19.38 -24.09
CA SER A 15 -41.69 18.30 -23.30
C SER A 15 -40.17 18.47 -23.25
N PRO A 16 -39.50 18.28 -22.10
CA PRO A 16 -38.06 18.25 -22.07
C PRO A 16 -37.58 17.09 -22.94
N THR A 17 -36.71 17.38 -23.89
CA THR A 17 -36.02 16.39 -24.72
C THR A 17 -35.43 15.33 -23.79
N PRO A 18 -35.65 14.02 -24.03
CA PRO A 18 -35.04 12.98 -23.21
C PRO A 18 -33.53 13.18 -23.21
N GLN A 19 -32.96 13.28 -22.00
CA GLN A 19 -31.52 13.37 -21.79
C GLN A 19 -30.86 12.21 -22.54
N SER A 20 -29.89 12.54 -23.41
CA SER A 20 -29.13 11.56 -24.17
C SER A 20 -28.59 10.49 -23.21
N PRO A 21 -28.64 9.19 -23.56
CA PRO A 21 -28.05 8.14 -22.74
C PRO A 21 -26.59 8.51 -22.45
N ALA A 22 -26.18 8.43 -21.18
CA ALA A 22 -24.79 8.63 -20.80
C ALA A 22 -23.90 7.73 -21.68
N GLU A 23 -22.82 8.29 -22.23
CA GLU A 23 -21.86 7.48 -22.99
C GLU A 23 -21.38 6.31 -22.13
N PRO A 24 -21.27 5.10 -22.71
CA PRO A 24 -20.87 3.93 -21.93
C PRO A 24 -19.47 4.13 -21.37
N THR A 25 -19.29 3.86 -20.07
CA THR A 25 -17.99 3.91 -19.42
C THR A 25 -17.02 2.97 -20.14
N PRO A 26 -15.84 3.43 -20.58
CA PRO A 26 -14.86 2.57 -21.24
C PRO A 26 -14.39 1.47 -20.29
N VAL A 27 -14.23 0.26 -20.83
CA VAL A 27 -13.73 -0.92 -20.10
C VAL A 27 -12.42 -1.39 -20.72
N PHE A 28 -11.52 -1.91 -19.89
CA PHE A 28 -10.17 -2.32 -20.30
C PHE A 28 -9.95 -3.81 -20.02
N ARG A 29 -8.96 -4.41 -20.70
CA ARG A 29 -8.60 -5.83 -20.50
C ARG A 29 -7.92 -6.12 -19.16
N THR A 30 -7.32 -5.10 -18.53
CA THR A 30 -6.63 -5.19 -17.24
C THR A 30 -7.24 -4.22 -16.24
N GLU A 31 -7.13 -4.54 -14.95
CA GLU A 31 -7.74 -3.80 -13.86
C GLU A 31 -7.21 -2.36 -13.82
N GLN A 32 -8.11 -1.41 -14.10
CA GLN A 32 -7.87 0.02 -14.01
C GLN A 32 -8.55 0.61 -12.78
N VAL A 33 -8.07 1.78 -12.35
CA VAL A 33 -8.71 2.57 -11.30
C VAL A 33 -9.80 3.42 -11.94
N TYR A 34 -11.00 3.35 -11.39
CA TYR A 34 -12.14 4.19 -11.74
C TYR A 34 -12.51 5.08 -10.58
N ILE A 35 -13.08 6.24 -10.88
CA ILE A 35 -13.65 7.16 -9.90
C ILE A 35 -15.09 7.49 -10.29
N CYS A 36 -15.94 7.68 -9.29
CA CYS A 36 -17.29 8.16 -9.41
C CYS A 36 -17.59 9.13 -8.26
N ASP A 37 -18.71 9.84 -8.37
CA ASP A 37 -19.25 10.66 -7.28
C ASP A 37 -19.75 9.76 -6.13
N SER A 38 -20.02 10.36 -4.97
CA SER A 38 -20.56 9.64 -3.79
C SER A 38 -21.86 8.88 -4.09
N ASP A 39 -22.63 9.38 -5.07
CA ASP A 39 -23.92 8.82 -5.47
C ASP A 39 -23.77 7.75 -6.57
N GLY A 40 -22.53 7.41 -6.96
CA GLY A 40 -22.22 6.44 -8.03
C GLY A 40 -22.29 7.01 -9.45
N ASN A 41 -22.68 8.27 -9.60
CA ASN A 41 -22.72 8.97 -10.88
C ASN A 41 -21.32 9.34 -11.40
N ASN A 42 -21.24 9.74 -12.67
CA ASN A 42 -20.01 10.21 -13.31
C ASN A 42 -18.85 9.18 -13.24
N LEU A 43 -19.18 7.90 -13.32
CA LEU A 43 -18.19 6.83 -13.36
C LEU A 43 -17.30 6.97 -14.59
N ARG A 44 -16.00 7.19 -14.35
CA ARG A 44 -14.98 7.35 -15.39
C ARG A 44 -13.67 6.68 -14.99
N PRO A 45 -12.88 6.18 -15.95
CA PRO A 45 -11.57 5.67 -15.65
C PRO A 45 -10.64 6.81 -15.22
N LEU A 46 -9.90 6.58 -14.15
CA LEU A 46 -8.80 7.42 -13.72
C LEU A 46 -7.48 6.99 -14.34
N THR A 47 -7.31 5.68 -14.60
CA THR A 47 -6.18 5.12 -15.34
C THR A 47 -6.64 4.42 -16.61
N GLN A 48 -5.83 4.49 -17.67
CA GLN A 48 -6.13 3.92 -19.00
C GLN A 48 -4.93 3.16 -19.58
N ASN A 49 -4.06 2.63 -18.72
CA ASN A 49 -2.82 1.96 -19.14
C ASN A 49 -3.05 0.45 -19.24
N GLU A 50 -3.50 0.01 -20.42
CA GLU A 50 -3.70 -1.42 -20.68
C GLU A 50 -2.42 -2.22 -20.48
N GLY A 51 -2.54 -3.38 -19.84
CA GLY A 51 -1.41 -4.23 -19.50
C GLY A 51 -0.78 -3.93 -18.13
N LEU A 52 -1.20 -2.85 -17.47
CA LEU A 52 -0.83 -2.54 -16.08
C LEU A 52 -2.04 -2.72 -15.15
N ILE A 53 -1.88 -3.56 -14.14
CA ILE A 53 -2.87 -3.91 -13.13
C ILE A 53 -2.60 -3.07 -11.88
N HIS A 54 -3.61 -2.35 -11.38
CA HIS A 54 -3.53 -1.60 -10.12
C HIS A 54 -4.22 -2.35 -8.98
N PHE A 55 -3.57 -2.42 -7.83
CA PHE A 55 -4.05 -3.10 -6.63
C PHE A 55 -3.50 -2.41 -5.37
N TYR A 56 -4.00 -2.80 -4.19
CA TYR A 56 -3.60 -2.21 -2.90
C TYR A 56 -3.70 -0.68 -2.92
N ILE A 57 -4.93 -0.21 -3.12
CA ILE A 57 -5.24 1.21 -3.29
C ILE A 57 -5.56 1.89 -1.95
N ALA A 58 -5.15 3.15 -1.81
CA ALA A 58 -5.48 4.00 -0.67
C ALA A 58 -5.66 5.46 -1.11
N TRP A 59 -6.78 6.07 -0.74
CA TRP A 59 -6.97 7.51 -0.91
C TRP A 59 -6.01 8.29 0.00
N SER A 60 -5.48 9.38 -0.53
CA SER A 60 -4.86 10.43 0.28
C SER A 60 -5.90 11.03 1.23
N PRO A 61 -5.52 11.43 2.46
CA PRO A 61 -6.43 12.08 3.42
C PRO A 61 -7.18 13.29 2.85
N ASN A 62 -6.52 14.12 2.04
CA ASN A 62 -7.11 15.27 1.34
C ASN A 62 -7.91 14.89 0.08
N SER A 63 -8.03 13.60 -0.25
CA SER A 63 -8.77 13.07 -1.40
C SER A 63 -8.26 13.53 -2.78
N GLU A 64 -7.06 14.10 -2.91
CA GLU A 64 -6.56 14.63 -4.20
C GLU A 64 -5.90 13.56 -5.09
N ALA A 65 -5.44 12.48 -4.47
CA ALA A 65 -4.79 11.36 -5.16
C ALA A 65 -5.05 10.02 -4.50
N ILE A 66 -4.80 8.96 -5.27
CA ILE A 66 -4.80 7.56 -4.85
C ILE A 66 -3.36 7.06 -4.89
N LEU A 67 -2.95 6.36 -3.85
CA LEU A 67 -1.73 5.57 -3.83
C LEU A 67 -2.10 4.13 -4.20
N ALA A 68 -1.32 3.52 -5.07
CA ALA A 68 -1.54 2.16 -5.54
C ALA A 68 -0.22 1.41 -5.68
N LEU A 69 -0.28 0.09 -5.56
CA LEU A 69 0.71 -0.77 -6.19
C LEU A 69 0.25 -1.11 -7.60
N ALA A 70 1.19 -1.29 -8.51
CA ALA A 70 0.86 -1.82 -9.82
C ALA A 70 1.94 -2.72 -10.41
N LEU A 71 1.49 -3.71 -11.17
CA LEU A 71 2.30 -4.75 -11.79
C LEU A 71 1.83 -5.00 -13.22
N THR A 72 2.72 -5.37 -14.13
CA THR A 72 2.27 -5.70 -15.49
C THR A 72 1.49 -7.02 -15.48
N TRP A 73 0.55 -7.19 -16.42
CA TRP A 73 -0.23 -8.42 -16.58
C TRP A 73 0.67 -9.66 -16.69
N ARG A 74 1.77 -9.57 -17.43
CA ARG A 74 2.73 -10.66 -17.59
C ARG A 74 3.42 -11.02 -16.27
N GLU A 75 3.85 -10.04 -15.50
CA GLU A 75 4.47 -10.28 -14.19
C GLU A 75 3.44 -10.86 -13.20
N TRP A 76 2.20 -10.38 -13.23
CA TRP A 76 1.11 -10.89 -12.41
C TRP A 76 0.85 -12.37 -12.66
N GLU A 77 0.73 -12.75 -13.93
CA GLU A 77 0.50 -14.16 -14.29
C GLU A 77 1.67 -15.05 -13.87
N LEU A 78 2.91 -14.58 -14.01
CA LEU A 78 4.09 -15.32 -13.55
C LEU A 78 4.07 -15.53 -12.03
N GLU A 79 3.84 -14.49 -11.23
CA GLU A 79 3.77 -14.61 -9.77
C GLU A 79 2.60 -15.50 -9.32
N ARG A 80 1.45 -15.43 -10.03
CA ARG A 80 0.30 -16.30 -9.77
C ARG A 80 0.62 -17.76 -10.03
N LEU A 81 1.25 -18.07 -11.16
CA LEU A 81 1.66 -19.44 -11.51
C LEU A 81 2.71 -19.99 -10.53
N GLU A 82 3.64 -19.14 -10.06
CA GLU A 82 4.61 -19.53 -9.04
C GLU A 82 3.94 -19.87 -7.70
N ALA A 83 2.99 -19.05 -7.24
CA ALA A 83 2.23 -19.33 -6.04
C ALA A 83 1.42 -20.63 -6.17
N GLN A 84 0.77 -20.84 -7.32
CA GLN A 84 0.02 -22.05 -7.61
C GLN A 84 0.90 -23.31 -7.57
N LYS A 85 2.10 -23.26 -8.17
CA LYS A 85 3.08 -24.37 -8.14
C LYS A 85 3.50 -24.75 -6.72
N LYS A 86 3.49 -23.78 -5.80
CA LYS A 86 3.85 -23.97 -4.38
C LYS A 86 2.64 -24.24 -3.49
N ALA A 87 1.43 -24.30 -4.05
CA ALA A 87 0.17 -24.36 -3.30
C ALA A 87 0.02 -23.21 -2.26
N GLU A 88 0.59 -22.04 -2.59
CA GLU A 88 0.52 -20.82 -1.79
C GLU A 88 -0.68 -19.96 -2.20
N ILE A 89 -1.23 -19.19 -1.25
CA ILE A 89 -2.16 -18.11 -1.59
C ILE A 89 -1.39 -17.05 -2.38
N PHE A 90 -1.93 -16.68 -3.54
CA PHE A 90 -1.31 -15.68 -4.38
C PHE A 90 -1.47 -14.28 -3.78
N ILE A 91 -0.34 -13.70 -3.39
CA ILE A 91 -0.22 -12.32 -2.90
C ILE A 91 0.70 -11.56 -3.86
N PRO A 92 0.17 -10.65 -4.69
CA PRO A 92 0.96 -9.96 -5.70
C PRO A 92 1.94 -8.97 -5.06
N SER A 93 3.12 -8.86 -5.66
CA SER A 93 4.06 -7.78 -5.35
C SER A 93 4.02 -6.72 -6.45
N GLY A 94 4.00 -5.44 -6.10
CA GLY A 94 3.84 -4.36 -7.08
C GLY A 94 4.70 -3.15 -6.80
N ARG A 95 4.82 -2.30 -7.81
CA ARG A 95 5.59 -1.05 -7.74
C ARG A 95 4.68 0.10 -7.27
N PRO A 96 5.07 0.88 -6.25
CA PRO A 96 4.24 1.94 -5.71
C PRO A 96 4.14 3.13 -6.66
N ARG A 97 2.92 3.67 -6.80
CA ARG A 97 2.60 4.81 -7.67
C ARG A 97 1.57 5.72 -7.03
N ILE A 98 1.62 7.00 -7.37
CA ILE A 98 0.56 7.97 -7.06
C ILE A 98 -0.23 8.22 -8.34
N ILE A 99 -1.55 8.19 -8.21
CA ILE A 99 -2.53 8.43 -9.26
C ILE A 99 -3.34 9.66 -8.84
N GLU A 100 -3.12 10.78 -9.50
CA GLU A 100 -3.84 12.03 -9.23
C GLU A 100 -5.25 12.01 -9.84
N ARG A 101 -6.16 12.84 -9.31
CA ARG A 101 -7.54 12.98 -9.83
C ARG A 101 -7.65 13.40 -11.31
N ASN A 102 -6.58 13.99 -11.86
CA ASN A 102 -6.48 14.33 -13.29
C ASN A 102 -6.08 13.12 -14.18
N GLY A 103 -5.80 11.96 -13.58
CA GLY A 103 -5.33 10.76 -14.26
C GLY A 103 -3.81 10.69 -14.45
N ARG A 104 -3.05 11.68 -13.97
CA ARG A 104 -1.58 11.65 -13.97
C ARG A 104 -1.10 10.55 -13.03
N VAL A 105 -0.26 9.66 -13.55
CA VAL A 105 0.35 8.58 -12.79
C VAL A 105 1.84 8.83 -12.62
N ARG A 106 2.33 8.79 -11.39
CA ARG A 106 3.75 8.93 -11.06
C ARG A 106 4.26 7.66 -10.38
N LEU A 107 5.30 7.06 -10.95
CA LEU A 107 6.04 5.95 -10.35
C LEU A 107 6.91 6.45 -9.22
N LEU A 108 6.83 5.82 -8.04
CA LEU A 108 7.62 6.19 -6.87
C LEU A 108 8.93 5.39 -6.76
N ASP A 109 8.89 4.09 -7.09
CA ASP A 109 10.04 3.18 -7.00
C ASP A 109 9.91 2.05 -8.02
N ASP A 110 11.03 1.59 -8.58
CA ASP A 110 11.07 0.47 -9.52
C ASP A 110 11.00 -0.91 -8.83
N ARG A 111 11.29 -0.96 -7.53
CA ARG A 111 11.25 -2.20 -6.75
C ARG A 111 9.81 -2.59 -6.46
N LYS A 112 9.57 -3.90 -6.39
CA LYS A 112 8.28 -4.48 -6.01
C LYS A 112 8.21 -4.66 -4.51
N THR A 113 7.04 -4.42 -3.94
CA THR A 113 6.73 -4.72 -2.55
C THR A 113 5.39 -5.43 -2.44
N LYS A 114 5.22 -6.25 -1.40
CA LYS A 114 3.92 -6.82 -1.01
C LYS A 114 3.24 -5.98 0.09
N VAL A 115 3.95 -5.00 0.63
CA VAL A 115 3.46 -4.15 1.73
C VAL A 115 2.62 -3.02 1.15
N LEU A 116 1.40 -2.85 1.66
CA LEU A 116 0.56 -1.71 1.32
C LEU A 116 1.29 -0.41 1.71
N PRO A 117 1.62 0.47 0.74
CA PRO A 117 2.21 1.76 1.05
C PRO A 117 1.14 2.68 1.66
N VAL A 118 1.57 3.64 2.47
CA VAL A 118 0.67 4.48 3.29
C VAL A 118 0.93 5.96 3.09
N TRP A 119 -0.13 6.77 3.18
CA TRP A 119 -0.05 8.22 3.19
C TRP A 119 0.37 8.76 4.55
N SER A 120 1.11 9.87 4.56
CA SER A 120 1.23 10.68 5.75
C SER A 120 -0.13 11.33 6.09
N PRO A 121 -0.43 11.60 7.39
CA PRO A 121 -1.71 12.17 7.80
C PRO A 121 -2.06 13.53 7.17
N ASP A 122 -1.04 14.28 6.75
CA ASP A 122 -1.15 15.60 6.12
C ASP A 122 -1.19 15.54 4.58
N SER A 123 -1.29 14.34 3.98
CA SER A 123 -1.21 14.10 2.53
C SER A 123 0.10 14.52 1.84
N SER A 124 1.10 15.04 2.55
CA SER A 124 2.30 15.61 1.89
C SER A 124 3.30 14.54 1.43
N LYS A 125 3.27 13.35 2.05
CA LYS A 125 4.23 12.27 1.83
C LYS A 125 3.57 10.90 1.75
N VAL A 126 4.33 9.96 1.21
CA VAL A 126 3.97 8.55 1.12
C VAL A 126 5.12 7.71 1.66
N ALA A 127 4.83 6.67 2.43
CA ALA A 127 5.79 5.67 2.86
C ALA A 127 5.56 4.32 2.16
N ALA A 128 6.64 3.69 1.69
CA ALA A 128 6.64 2.31 1.20
C ALA A 128 7.76 1.52 1.87
N ALA A 129 7.51 0.23 2.14
CA ALA A 129 8.50 -0.66 2.74
C ALA A 129 9.01 -1.66 1.72
N PHE A 130 10.31 -1.94 1.75
CA PHE A 130 10.99 -2.92 0.93
C PHE A 130 11.88 -3.77 1.83
N ASP A 131 11.46 -5.01 2.08
CA ASP A 131 12.17 -5.92 2.99
C ASP A 131 12.43 -5.27 4.36
N THR A 132 13.65 -4.78 4.63
CA THR A 132 14.06 -4.13 5.88
C THR A 132 14.33 -2.62 5.73
N GLU A 133 13.90 -2.02 4.62
CA GLU A 133 14.02 -0.58 4.36
C GLU A 133 12.64 0.07 4.32
N VAL A 134 12.52 1.24 4.92
CA VAL A 134 11.38 2.15 4.70
C VAL A 134 11.84 3.30 3.82
N ARG A 135 11.04 3.64 2.81
CA ARG A 135 11.26 4.82 1.96
C ARG A 135 10.11 5.79 2.10
N ILE A 136 10.44 7.06 2.08
CA ILE A 136 9.49 8.16 2.14
C ILE A 136 9.64 8.99 0.86
N TYR A 137 8.53 9.32 0.23
CA TYR A 137 8.46 10.10 -1.00
C TYR A 137 7.58 11.32 -0.80
N ASP A 138 7.95 12.45 -1.39
CA ASP A 138 7.02 13.57 -1.51
C ASP A 138 5.88 13.22 -2.47
N ALA A 139 4.65 13.62 -2.13
CA ALA A 139 3.47 13.30 -2.91
C ALA A 139 3.20 14.27 -4.07
N PHE A 140 3.24 15.58 -3.82
CA PHE A 140 2.73 16.62 -4.72
C PHE A 140 3.76 17.67 -5.15
N SER A 141 5.06 17.39 -5.02
CA SER A 141 6.12 18.33 -5.41
C SER A 141 6.51 18.19 -6.88
N ASP A 142 6.72 19.32 -7.58
CA ASP A 142 7.30 19.35 -8.93
C ASP A 142 8.77 18.89 -8.95
N ASN A 143 9.47 19.04 -7.82
CA ASN A 143 10.80 18.51 -7.57
C ASN A 143 10.73 17.55 -6.38
N PRO A 144 10.19 16.34 -6.56
CA PRO A 144 9.94 15.43 -5.44
C PRO A 144 11.25 14.94 -4.85
N THR A 145 11.38 15.06 -3.53
CA THR A 145 12.46 14.45 -2.78
C THR A 145 12.07 13.07 -2.27
N GLN A 146 13.08 12.29 -1.90
CA GLN A 146 12.90 10.97 -1.31
C GLN A 146 13.92 10.75 -0.20
N ALA A 147 13.52 9.98 0.81
CA ALA A 147 14.39 9.55 1.90
C ALA A 147 14.40 8.01 1.99
N SER A 148 15.58 7.47 2.29
CA SER A 148 15.79 6.06 2.58
C SER A 148 16.10 5.89 4.05
N ILE A 149 15.40 4.96 4.71
CA ILE A 149 15.58 4.61 6.11
C ILE A 149 15.92 3.11 6.15
N PRO A 150 17.21 2.74 6.01
CA PRO A 150 17.63 1.36 6.13
C PRO A 150 17.56 0.92 7.60
N LEU A 151 16.77 -0.12 7.89
CA LEU A 151 16.54 -0.62 9.26
C LEU A 151 17.22 -1.95 9.54
N LYS A 152 17.93 -2.53 8.56
CA LYS A 152 18.61 -3.82 8.66
C LYS A 152 19.42 -3.99 9.95
N ASN A 153 20.33 -3.06 10.23
CA ASN A 153 21.21 -3.16 11.41
C ASN A 153 20.43 -3.03 12.72
N GLN A 154 19.47 -2.10 12.79
CA GLN A 154 18.62 -1.91 13.96
C GLN A 154 17.74 -3.13 14.22
N LEU A 155 17.20 -3.75 13.17
CA LEU A 155 16.37 -4.94 13.26
C LEU A 155 17.19 -6.18 13.65
N LEU A 156 18.41 -6.32 13.14
CA LEU A 156 19.33 -7.39 13.56
C LEU A 156 19.62 -7.35 15.07
N LEU A 157 20.00 -6.17 15.58
CA LEU A 157 20.26 -5.97 17.00
C LEU A 157 19.00 -6.19 17.85
N ALA A 158 17.84 -5.74 17.37
CA ALA A 158 16.56 -5.95 18.05
C ALA A 158 16.15 -7.43 18.09
N SER A 159 16.41 -8.20 17.02
CA SER A 159 16.22 -9.65 16.96
C SER A 159 17.11 -10.41 17.93
N GLU A 160 18.40 -10.11 17.95
CA GLU A 160 19.35 -10.73 18.88
C GLU A 160 18.92 -10.51 20.34
N LYS A 161 18.59 -9.26 20.70
CA LYS A 161 18.11 -8.93 22.05
C LYS A 161 16.81 -9.67 22.39
N TYR A 162 15.89 -9.79 21.44
CA TYR A 162 14.63 -10.50 21.64
C TYR A 162 14.85 -11.99 21.90
N GLU A 163 15.72 -12.65 21.13
CA GLU A 163 16.03 -14.07 21.32
C GLU A 163 16.81 -14.35 22.60
N ALA A 164 17.73 -13.45 22.99
CA ALA A 164 18.40 -13.53 24.29
C ALA A 164 17.39 -13.48 25.44
N GLN A 165 16.43 -12.54 25.40
CA GLN A 165 15.36 -12.44 26.39
C GLN A 165 14.44 -13.66 26.40
N LEU A 166 14.17 -14.26 25.22
CA LEU A 166 13.38 -15.48 25.12
C LEU A 166 14.11 -16.65 25.78
N LYS A 167 15.42 -16.80 25.52
CA LYS A 167 16.27 -17.80 26.15
C LYS A 167 16.32 -17.62 27.66
N GLU A 168 16.51 -16.40 28.16
CA GLU A 168 16.48 -16.09 29.60
C GLU A 168 15.15 -16.45 30.26
N LYS A 169 14.02 -16.17 29.60
CA LYS A 169 12.70 -16.56 30.12
C LYS A 169 12.53 -18.07 30.20
N ILE A 170 13.05 -18.80 29.22
CA ILE A 170 13.03 -20.28 29.21
C ILE A 170 14.00 -20.85 30.26
N SER A 171 15.17 -20.22 30.45
CA SER A 171 16.18 -20.65 31.42
C SER A 171 15.89 -20.21 32.85
N ASN A 172 15.01 -19.24 33.11
CA ASN A 172 14.61 -18.92 34.48
C ASN A 172 13.75 -20.02 35.14
N ASP A 173 13.39 -21.09 34.41
CA ASP A 173 12.91 -22.38 34.95
C ASP A 173 14.06 -23.39 35.23
N ALA A 174 15.31 -23.06 34.89
CA ALA A 174 16.50 -23.86 35.14
C ALA A 174 17.75 -22.97 35.37
N SER A 175 18.05 -22.71 36.65
CA SER A 175 19.15 -21.87 37.12
C SER A 175 20.46 -21.97 36.31
N SER A 176 20.99 -20.85 35.83
CA SER A 176 22.45 -20.66 35.69
C SER A 176 22.88 -19.21 35.52
N TYR A 177 24.09 -18.95 36.00
CA TYR A 177 24.81 -17.68 36.11
C TYR A 177 25.17 -17.04 34.75
N SER A 178 25.16 -15.70 34.70
CA SER A 178 25.63 -14.93 33.54
C SER A 178 27.03 -14.37 33.76
N ASP A 179 27.96 -14.70 32.86
CA ASP A 179 29.23 -14.00 32.70
C ASP A 179 29.01 -12.66 31.98
N ASN A 180 29.45 -11.57 32.61
CA ASN A 180 29.44 -10.23 32.04
C ASN A 180 30.77 -9.99 31.33
N ASN A 181 30.78 -10.04 30.00
CA ASN A 181 31.90 -9.54 29.22
C ASN A 181 31.45 -8.46 28.23
N SER A 182 31.75 -7.20 28.56
CA SER A 182 31.47 -6.02 27.76
C SER A 182 32.60 -5.77 26.76
N GLY A 183 32.59 -6.52 25.66
CA GLY A 183 33.33 -6.18 24.44
C GLY A 183 32.39 -5.67 23.36
N VAL A 184 32.90 -4.89 22.40
CA VAL A 184 32.14 -4.52 21.19
C VAL A 184 31.82 -5.81 20.42
N LYS A 185 30.57 -6.26 20.50
CA LYS A 185 30.12 -7.49 19.82
C LYS A 185 29.96 -7.21 18.32
N PRO A 186 30.46 -8.08 17.42
CA PRO A 186 30.19 -7.96 15.99
C PRO A 186 28.69 -8.06 15.70
N LEU A 187 28.24 -7.51 14.57
CA LEU A 187 26.85 -7.65 14.14
C LEU A 187 26.47 -9.15 14.03
N PRO A 188 25.28 -9.55 14.50
CA PRO A 188 24.82 -10.92 14.39
C PRO A 188 24.52 -11.26 12.92
N LYS A 189 24.67 -12.54 12.55
CA LYS A 189 24.34 -13.01 11.20
C LYS A 189 22.84 -13.20 11.05
N GLU A 190 22.34 -12.93 9.85
CA GLU A 190 20.90 -13.00 9.52
C GLU A 190 20.36 -14.43 9.65
N GLU A 191 21.13 -15.42 9.21
CA GLU A 191 20.73 -16.82 9.16
C GLU A 191 20.61 -17.46 10.56
N GLU A 192 21.23 -16.83 11.56
CA GLU A 192 21.24 -17.31 12.95
C GLU A 192 20.02 -16.82 13.73
N LEU A 193 19.26 -15.83 13.21
CA LEU A 193 18.18 -15.16 13.92
C LEU A 193 16.81 -15.46 13.29
N VAL A 194 16.08 -16.41 13.88
CA VAL A 194 14.71 -16.79 13.45
C VAL A 194 13.73 -15.61 13.58
N SER A 195 13.99 -14.69 14.51
CA SER A 195 13.17 -13.51 14.73
C SER A 195 13.42 -12.36 13.74
N TYR A 196 14.52 -12.41 12.97
CA TYR A 196 14.83 -11.42 11.94
C TYR A 196 13.98 -11.68 10.69
N ASN A 197 13.04 -10.77 10.44
CA ASN A 197 11.98 -10.93 9.44
C ASN A 197 11.73 -9.61 8.70
N PRO A 198 11.25 -9.67 7.44
CA PRO A 198 10.95 -8.49 6.66
C PRO A 198 9.78 -7.69 7.26
N ILE A 199 9.66 -6.44 6.84
CA ILE A 199 8.49 -5.59 7.08
C ILE A 199 7.32 -6.15 6.26
N ILE A 200 6.18 -6.37 6.92
CA ILE A 200 4.95 -6.89 6.31
C ILE A 200 3.78 -5.91 6.38
N SER A 201 3.88 -4.85 7.20
CA SER A 201 2.82 -3.85 7.36
C SER A 201 3.41 -2.49 7.71
N LEU A 202 2.76 -1.43 7.24
CA LEU A 202 3.04 -0.03 7.54
C LEU A 202 1.77 0.67 8.03
N ILE A 203 1.92 1.57 9.01
CA ILE A 203 0.84 2.45 9.49
C ILE A 203 1.44 3.82 9.83
N TRP A 204 0.93 4.88 9.20
CA TRP A 204 1.36 6.26 9.46
C TRP A 204 0.24 7.05 10.14
N PHE A 205 0.19 7.01 11.46
CA PHE A 205 -0.90 7.60 12.24
C PHE A 205 -0.62 9.05 12.65
N ASP A 206 0.63 9.36 13.02
CA ASP A 206 1.07 10.68 13.48
C ASP A 206 2.09 11.24 12.48
N GLN A 207 2.11 12.56 12.28
CA GLN A 207 3.09 13.25 11.44
C GLN A 207 4.54 12.85 11.79
N ARG A 208 4.82 12.50 13.05
CA ARG A 208 6.17 12.15 13.52
C ARG A 208 6.43 10.66 13.71
N ILE A 209 5.40 9.80 13.67
CA ILE A 209 5.58 8.39 14.02
C ILE A 209 5.01 7.51 12.92
N LEU A 210 5.90 6.75 12.30
CA LEU A 210 5.56 5.67 11.39
C LEU A 210 5.71 4.33 12.12
N TYR A 211 4.64 3.58 12.23
CA TYR A 211 4.66 2.23 12.76
C TYR A 211 4.86 1.22 11.64
N PHE A 212 5.57 0.15 11.93
CA PHE A 212 5.71 -0.96 11.00
C PHE A 212 5.76 -2.28 11.75
N GLN A 213 5.32 -3.34 11.09
CA GLN A 213 5.33 -4.68 11.65
C GLN A 213 6.31 -5.55 10.87
N THR A 214 7.15 -6.32 11.58
CA THR A 214 8.00 -7.35 10.98
C THR A 214 7.45 -8.73 11.27
N GLY A 215 7.53 -9.64 10.31
CA GLY A 215 7.16 -11.04 10.49
C GLY A 215 7.32 -11.86 9.22
N TYR A 216 7.32 -13.16 9.36
CA TYR A 216 7.20 -14.11 8.26
C TYR A 216 5.78 -14.63 8.22
N VAL A 217 5.14 -14.51 7.06
CA VAL A 217 3.79 -15.03 6.82
C VAL A 217 3.82 -15.78 5.51
N LYS A 218 3.54 -17.07 5.58
CA LYS A 218 3.37 -17.96 4.44
C LYS A 218 1.99 -18.60 4.53
N GLU A 219 1.10 -18.17 3.64
CA GLU A 219 -0.26 -18.69 3.58
C GLU A 219 -0.37 -19.73 2.47
N MET A 220 -0.85 -20.91 2.84
CA MET A 220 -1.05 -22.05 1.95
C MET A 220 -2.54 -22.18 1.63
N ILE A 221 -2.86 -22.75 0.46
CA ILE A 221 -4.24 -23.08 0.10
C ILE A 221 -4.85 -24.02 1.16
N ASP A 222 -4.08 -25.02 1.58
CA ASP A 222 -4.39 -25.79 2.80
C ASP A 222 -3.96 -24.99 4.03
N THR A 223 -4.93 -24.38 4.70
CA THR A 223 -4.69 -23.53 5.88
C THR A 223 -3.91 -24.25 7.00
N ALA A 224 -4.01 -25.58 7.12
CA ALA A 224 -3.27 -26.34 8.13
C ALA A 224 -1.75 -26.33 7.90
N GLN A 225 -1.30 -26.04 6.68
CA GLN A 225 0.12 -25.96 6.30
C GLN A 225 0.66 -24.53 6.32
N SER A 226 -0.16 -23.54 6.70
CA SER A 226 0.27 -22.15 6.78
C SER A 226 1.24 -21.93 7.94
N VAL A 227 2.27 -21.11 7.71
CA VAL A 227 3.32 -20.83 8.69
C VAL A 227 3.38 -19.33 8.94
N ARG A 228 3.42 -18.94 10.23
CA ARG A 228 3.60 -17.55 10.65
C ARG A 228 4.64 -17.48 11.77
N SER A 229 5.54 -16.50 11.70
CA SER A 229 6.44 -16.19 12.82
C SER A 229 5.73 -15.31 13.86
N PHE A 230 6.43 -15.02 14.95
CA PHE A 230 6.04 -13.94 15.86
C PHE A 230 6.07 -12.60 15.13
N LEU A 231 4.96 -11.88 15.20
CA LEU A 231 4.82 -10.54 14.63
C LEU A 231 5.30 -9.51 15.65
N ARG A 232 6.15 -8.57 15.21
CA ARG A 232 6.71 -7.53 16.09
C ARG A 232 6.41 -6.15 15.54
N TRP A 233 5.85 -5.30 16.40
CA TRP A 233 5.63 -3.89 16.10
C TRP A 233 6.85 -3.06 16.45
N HIS A 234 7.18 -2.17 15.55
CA HIS A 234 8.27 -1.20 15.66
C HIS A 234 7.73 0.18 15.32
N ARG A 235 8.48 1.21 15.70
CA ARG A 235 8.20 2.60 15.33
C ARG A 235 9.46 3.28 14.83
N VAL A 236 9.32 4.10 13.80
CA VAL A 236 10.31 5.07 13.36
C VAL A 236 9.80 6.45 13.78
N ILE A 237 10.67 7.21 14.45
CA ILE A 237 10.38 8.59 14.84
C ILE A 237 11.04 9.50 13.80
N LEU A 238 10.23 10.29 13.11
CA LEU A 238 10.64 11.25 12.10
C LEU A 238 10.82 12.62 12.74
N SER A 239 11.93 13.27 12.43
CA SER A 239 12.21 14.66 12.79
C SER A 239 12.37 15.50 11.54
N ALA A 240 12.06 16.80 11.63
CA ALA A 240 12.42 17.74 10.58
C ALA A 240 13.93 17.70 10.34
N GLN A 241 14.35 17.81 9.09
CA GLN A 241 15.74 18.16 8.79
C GLN A 241 15.93 19.62 9.22
N GLY A 242 16.82 19.82 10.20
CA GLY A 242 17.23 21.15 10.66
C GLY A 242 18.25 21.79 9.75
#